data_AF-F0VQU2-F1
#
_entry.id   AF-F0VQU2-F1
#
_cell.length_a   1.000
_cell.length_b   1.000
_cell.length_c   1.000
_cell.angle_alpha   90.00
_cell.angle_beta   90.00
_cell.angle_gamma   90.00
#
_symmetry.space_group_name_H-M   'P 1'
#
loop_
_entity.id
_entity.type
_entity.pdbx_description
1 polymer ?
#
loop_
_entity_poly.entity_id
_entity_poly.type
_entity_poly.pdbx_seq_one_letter_code
_entity_poly.pdbx_strand_id
1 'polypeptide(L)'
;MMMIKYICSKPTGGGPAPLILNPVGKWVRVLILLHIILFFAASATFVFPSVGDLSCPDLLFNVNYCATCSAVAFAMTIYFSLIYCQSWGTEREWASASLITMALAIADMLAAGWGIILLVESSSSMTLQETSEETNYGCSDWKAYFFYYATATLISIHVIIALSCALVSIILAQGVGAQLEEIRRIV
;
A
#
# COMPACT_ATOMS: atom_id res chain seq x y z
N MET A 1 8.19 15.96 -16.84
CA MET A 1 9.23 15.03 -17.36
C MET A 1 10.67 15.47 -17.05
N MET A 2 11.01 16.77 -17.05
CA MET A 2 12.36 17.25 -16.66
C MET A 2 12.73 17.05 -15.17
N MET A 3 11.78 17.24 -14.24
CA MET A 3 12.03 17.03 -12.80
C MET A 3 12.37 15.58 -12.45
N ILE A 4 11.67 14.60 -13.04
CA ILE A 4 11.93 13.17 -12.82
C ILE A 4 13.32 12.80 -13.34
N LYS A 5 13.75 13.36 -14.47
CA LYS A 5 15.10 13.15 -15.01
C LYS A 5 16.17 13.59 -14.01
N TYR A 6 16.00 14.75 -13.35
CA TYR A 6 16.94 15.25 -12.34
C TYR A 6 16.98 14.38 -11.08
N ILE A 7 15.84 13.81 -10.67
CA ILE A 7 15.73 12.92 -9.49
C ILE A 7 16.36 11.55 -9.78
N CYS A 8 16.16 11.02 -10.99
CA CYS A 8 16.61 9.67 -11.36
C CYS A 8 17.99 9.65 -12.05
N SER A 9 18.56 10.81 -12.42
CA SER A 9 19.92 10.92 -12.95
C SER A 9 20.90 11.38 -11.87
N LYS A 10 21.09 10.57 -10.83
CA LYS A 10 22.33 10.69 -10.04
C LYS A 10 23.45 10.11 -10.90
N PRO A 11 24.53 10.85 -11.19
CA PRO A 11 25.68 10.25 -11.87
C PRO A 11 26.19 9.08 -11.02
N THR A 12 26.47 7.95 -11.67
CA THR A 12 27.22 6.84 -11.06
C THR A 12 28.54 7.42 -10.56
N GLY A 13 28.73 7.37 -9.24
CA GLY A 13 29.70 8.20 -8.53
C GLY A 13 31.15 8.09 -9.01
N GLY A 14 31.91 9.16 -8.74
CA GLY A 14 33.37 9.24 -8.89
C GLY A 14 34.10 9.41 -7.56
N GLY A 15 33.49 9.00 -6.44
CA GLY A 15 34.05 9.10 -5.09
C GLY A 15 34.52 7.74 -4.53
N PRO A 16 35.24 7.71 -3.40
CA PRO A 16 35.91 6.50 -2.88
C PRO A 16 34.97 5.47 -2.23
N ALA A 17 33.67 5.74 -2.13
CA ALA A 17 32.71 4.84 -1.47
C ALA A 17 32.15 3.79 -2.45
N PRO A 18 32.09 2.52 -2.05
CA PRO A 18 31.55 1.46 -2.90
C PRO A 18 30.05 1.68 -3.16
N LEU A 19 29.63 1.46 -4.40
CA LEU A 19 28.24 1.59 -4.84
C LEU A 19 27.55 0.22 -4.87
N ILE A 20 26.36 0.17 -4.29
CA ILE A 20 25.49 -1.01 -4.19
C ILE A 20 24.35 -0.82 -5.20
N LEU A 21 24.05 -1.89 -5.93
CA LEU A 21 22.99 -1.92 -6.94
C LEU A 21 21.65 -2.27 -6.27
N ASN A 22 20.55 -1.66 -6.71
CA ASN A 22 19.22 -1.98 -6.23
C ASN A 22 18.86 -3.47 -6.43
N PRO A 23 18.74 -4.28 -5.35
CA PRO A 23 18.49 -5.72 -5.47
C PRO A 23 17.02 -6.05 -5.81
N VAL A 24 16.10 -5.09 -5.65
CA VAL A 24 14.65 -5.29 -5.75
C VAL A 24 14.01 -4.52 -6.89
N GLY A 25 14.77 -3.97 -7.84
CA GLY A 25 14.22 -3.10 -8.89
C GLY A 25 13.02 -3.67 -9.67
N LYS A 26 13.03 -4.97 -9.99
CA LYS A 26 11.89 -5.66 -10.64
C LYS A 26 10.67 -5.74 -9.72
N TRP A 27 10.87 -6.06 -8.45
CA TRP A 27 9.82 -6.18 -7.44
C TRP A 27 9.18 -4.83 -7.11
N VAL A 28 10.00 -3.79 -7.00
CA VAL A 28 9.53 -2.41 -6.79
C VAL A 28 8.62 -1.97 -7.94
N ARG A 29 8.93 -2.33 -9.19
CA ARG A 29 8.05 -2.04 -10.34
C ARG A 29 6.69 -2.72 -10.21
N VAL A 30 6.65 -3.97 -9.73
CA VAL A 30 5.40 -4.69 -9.47
C VAL A 30 4.61 -4.02 -8.35
N LEU A 31 5.28 -3.66 -7.25
CA LEU A 31 4.63 -2.96 -6.12
C LEU A 31 4.04 -1.61 -6.54
N ILE A 32 4.72 -0.83 -7.38
CA ILE A 32 4.18 0.42 -7.92
C ILE A 32 2.86 0.16 -8.65
N LEU A 33 2.83 -0.83 -9.55
CA LEU A 33 1.61 -1.17 -10.30
C LEU A 33 0.48 -1.62 -9.37
N LEU A 34 0.79 -2.44 -8.37
CA LEU A 34 -0.19 -2.90 -7.40
C LEU A 34 -0.80 -1.76 -6.59
N HIS A 35 0.03 -0.82 -6.09
CA HIS A 35 -0.47 0.33 -5.33
C HIS A 35 -1.23 1.33 -6.21
N ILE A 36 -0.89 1.47 -7.49
CA ILE A 36 -1.69 2.27 -8.44
C ILE A 36 -3.08 1.65 -8.60
N ILE A 37 -3.17 0.33 -8.78
CA ILE A 37 -4.45 -0.38 -8.89
C ILE A 37 -5.26 -0.20 -7.60
N LEU A 38 -4.61 -0.37 -6.44
CA LEU A 38 -5.24 -0.18 -5.14
C LEU A 38 -5.77 1.25 -4.95
N PHE A 39 -4.98 2.26 -5.35
CA PHE A 39 -5.38 3.66 -5.30
C PHE A 39 -6.64 3.93 -6.15
N PHE A 40 -6.67 3.43 -7.38
CA PHE A 40 -7.84 3.61 -8.25
C PHE A 40 -9.06 2.86 -7.72
N ALA A 41 -8.88 1.63 -7.24
CA ALA A 41 -9.97 0.86 -6.64
C ALA A 41 -10.52 1.59 -5.39
N ALA A 42 -9.65 2.07 -4.50
CA ALA A 42 -10.02 2.76 -3.27
C ALA A 42 -10.71 4.09 -3.53
N SER A 43 -10.23 4.82 -4.53
CA SER A 43 -10.85 6.08 -4.93
C SER A 43 -12.22 5.85 -5.57
N ALA A 44 -12.38 4.82 -6.39
CA ALA A 44 -13.66 4.47 -6.99
C ALA A 44 -14.67 4.02 -5.94
N THR A 45 -14.26 3.17 -4.99
CA THR A 45 -15.13 2.75 -3.87
C THR A 45 -15.44 3.92 -2.95
N PHE A 46 -14.54 4.87 -2.74
CA PHE A 46 -14.81 6.08 -1.96
C PHE A 46 -15.84 7.01 -2.62
N VAL A 47 -15.70 7.26 -3.93
CA VAL A 47 -16.57 8.20 -4.66
C VAL A 47 -18.00 7.68 -4.80
N PHE A 48 -18.18 6.38 -5.02
CA PHE A 48 -19.49 5.77 -5.25
C PHE A 48 -20.55 6.09 -4.15
N PRO A 49 -20.30 5.85 -2.85
CA PRO A 49 -21.23 6.20 -1.78
C PRO A 49 -21.30 7.71 -1.52
N SER A 50 -20.20 8.44 -1.73
CA SER A 50 -20.14 9.89 -1.52
C SER A 50 -21.01 10.67 -2.51
N VAL A 51 -21.17 10.18 -3.74
CA VAL A 51 -22.02 10.80 -4.77
C VAL A 51 -23.46 10.26 -4.71
N GLY A 52 -23.65 9.05 -4.18
CA GLY A 52 -24.94 8.37 -4.13
C GLY A 52 -25.84 8.70 -2.93
N ASP A 53 -25.40 9.57 -2.02
CA ASP A 53 -26.08 9.92 -0.76
C ASP A 53 -26.55 8.68 0.05
N LEU A 54 -25.67 7.69 0.13
CA LEU A 54 -25.89 6.46 0.89
C LEU A 54 -25.63 6.74 2.37
N SER A 55 -26.59 7.39 3.03
CA SER A 55 -26.59 7.66 4.47
C SER A 55 -26.89 6.39 5.27
N CYS A 56 -26.03 5.38 5.16
CA CYS A 56 -26.04 4.22 6.06
C CYS A 56 -24.89 4.35 7.06
N PRO A 57 -25.18 4.49 8.37
CA PRO A 57 -24.15 4.71 9.38
C PRO A 57 -23.14 3.55 9.45
N ASP A 58 -23.57 2.32 9.16
CA ASP A 58 -22.70 1.14 9.14
C ASP A 58 -21.66 1.16 7.99
N LEU A 59 -21.95 1.88 6.91
CA LEU A 59 -21.06 2.02 5.75
C LEU A 59 -20.13 3.23 5.85
N LEU A 60 -20.40 4.17 6.76
CA LEU A 60 -19.61 5.40 6.90
C LEU A 60 -18.16 5.09 7.34
N PHE A 61 -17.98 4.06 8.17
CA PHE A 61 -16.66 3.60 8.59
C PHE A 61 -15.86 2.98 7.43
N ASN A 62 -16.55 2.26 6.54
CA ASN A 62 -15.94 1.70 5.31
C ASN A 62 -15.51 2.80 4.32
N VAL A 63 -16.25 3.93 4.26
CA VAL A 63 -15.86 5.10 3.46
C VAL A 63 -14.57 5.73 3.97
N ASN A 64 -14.44 5.92 5.29
CA ASN A 64 -13.21 6.44 5.89
C ASN A 64 -12.01 5.53 5.59
N TYR A 65 -12.20 4.21 5.68
CA TYR A 65 -11.18 3.27 5.29
C TYR A 65 -10.78 3.39 3.81
N CYS A 66 -11.74 3.50 2.90
CA CYS A 66 -11.44 3.68 1.47
C CYS A 66 -10.63 4.96 1.21
N ALA A 67 -10.95 6.06 1.90
CA ALA A 67 -10.17 7.29 1.81
C ALA A 67 -8.74 7.11 2.35
N THR A 68 -8.58 6.50 3.54
CA THR A 68 -7.26 6.22 4.12
C THR A 68 -6.45 5.28 3.23
N CYS A 69 -7.07 4.22 2.71
CA CYS A 69 -6.44 3.26 1.79
C CYS A 69 -5.96 3.94 0.51
N SER A 70 -6.76 4.84 -0.07
CA SER A 70 -6.34 5.66 -1.22
C SER A 70 -5.11 6.51 -0.89
N ALA A 71 -5.13 7.21 0.26
CA ALA A 71 -3.99 8.03 0.69
C ALA A 71 -2.71 7.21 0.91
N VAL A 72 -2.82 6.05 1.57
CA VAL A 72 -1.69 5.13 1.79
C VAL A 72 -1.17 4.60 0.45
N ALA A 73 -2.04 4.12 -0.42
CA ALA A 73 -1.66 3.60 -1.74
C ALA A 73 -0.94 4.66 -2.60
N PHE A 74 -1.42 5.91 -2.55
CA PHE A 74 -0.77 7.03 -3.23
C PHE A 74 0.62 7.34 -2.66
N ALA A 75 0.75 7.43 -1.34
CA ALA A 75 2.03 7.68 -0.67
C ALA A 75 3.05 6.56 -0.97
N MET A 76 2.62 5.30 -0.92
CA MET A 76 3.45 4.14 -1.24
C MET A 76 3.87 4.13 -2.71
N THR A 77 2.99 4.52 -3.63
CA THR A 77 3.31 4.67 -5.05
C THR A 77 4.43 5.68 -5.26
N ILE A 78 4.35 6.85 -4.60
CA ILE A 78 5.40 7.88 -4.67
C ILE A 78 6.71 7.34 -4.10
N TYR A 79 6.66 6.73 -2.92
CA TYR A 79 7.84 6.17 -2.26
C TYR A 79 8.57 5.13 -3.13
N PHE A 80 7.85 4.13 -3.63
CA PHE A 80 8.44 3.09 -4.47
C PHE A 80 8.92 3.63 -5.81
N SER A 81 8.28 4.67 -6.36
CA SER A 81 8.79 5.35 -7.56
C SER A 81 10.15 6.00 -7.34
N LEU A 82 10.38 6.59 -6.15
CA LEU A 82 11.68 7.15 -5.78
C LEU A 82 12.74 6.03 -5.63
N ILE A 83 12.40 4.94 -4.94
CA ILE A 83 13.30 3.78 -4.78
C ILE A 83 13.62 3.14 -6.14
N TYR A 84 12.66 3.04 -7.05
CA TYR A 84 12.88 2.51 -8.39
C TYR A 84 13.85 3.38 -9.21
N CYS A 85 13.77 4.69 -9.05
CA CYS A 85 14.71 5.62 -9.69
C CYS A 85 16.13 5.53 -9.14
N GLN A 86 16.30 5.10 -7.89
CA GLN A 86 17.60 4.88 -7.28
C GLN A 86 18.16 3.51 -7.68
N SER A 87 18.89 3.48 -8.81
CA SER A 87 19.54 2.26 -9.31
C SER A 87 20.82 1.92 -8.55
N TRP A 88 21.59 2.93 -8.15
CA TRP A 88 22.83 2.82 -7.39
C TRP A 88 22.77 3.68 -6.13
N GLY A 89 23.40 3.22 -5.06
CA GLY A 89 23.46 3.96 -3.80
C GLY A 89 24.60 3.50 -2.91
N THR A 90 24.96 4.33 -1.94
CA THR A 90 25.94 3.99 -0.90
C THR A 90 25.32 3.08 0.18
N GLU A 91 26.16 2.44 1.01
CA GLU A 91 25.71 1.65 2.17
C GLU A 91 24.71 2.42 3.04
N ARG A 92 25.03 3.68 3.38
CA ARG A 92 24.16 4.51 4.22
C ARG A 92 22.81 4.79 3.58
N GLU A 93 22.79 5.07 2.28
CA GLU A 93 21.55 5.32 1.54
C GLU A 93 20.68 4.06 1.52
N TRP A 94 21.25 2.90 1.21
CA TRP A 94 20.50 1.63 1.20
C TRP A 94 20.07 1.16 2.58
N ALA A 95 20.88 1.39 3.62
CA ALA A 95 20.48 1.15 5.01
C ALA A 95 19.27 2.00 5.40
N SER A 96 19.28 3.29 5.05
CA SER A 96 18.13 4.17 5.30
C SER A 96 16.90 3.77 4.48
N ALA A 97 17.07 3.40 3.21
CA ALA A 97 16.00 2.92 2.36
C ALA A 97 15.38 1.63 2.90
N SER A 98 16.19 0.68 3.38
CA SER A 98 15.72 -0.56 3.99
C SER A 98 14.93 -0.30 5.27
N LEU A 99 15.41 0.59 6.15
CA LEU A 99 14.71 0.96 7.38
C LEU A 99 13.36 1.63 7.09
N ILE A 100 13.33 2.57 6.15
CA ILE A 100 12.11 3.27 5.75
C ILE A 100 11.13 2.29 5.09
N THR A 101 11.60 1.43 4.18
CA THR A 101 10.74 0.42 3.52
C THR A 101 10.11 -0.51 4.55
N MET A 102 10.88 -0.96 5.54
CA MET A 102 10.38 -1.82 6.62
C MET A 102 9.32 -1.10 7.47
N ALA A 103 9.58 0.15 7.87
CA ALA A 103 8.63 0.95 8.64
C ALA A 103 7.32 1.18 7.86
N LEU A 104 7.42 1.49 6.57
CA LEU A 104 6.26 1.65 5.70
C LEU A 104 5.51 0.34 5.50
N ALA A 105 6.20 -0.80 5.34
CA ALA A 105 5.56 -2.10 5.25
C ALA A 105 4.78 -2.46 6.53
N ILE A 106 5.31 -2.14 7.71
CA ILE A 106 4.60 -2.32 8.98
C ILE A 106 3.36 -1.42 9.03
N ALA A 107 3.49 -0.14 8.67
CA ALA A 107 2.35 0.78 8.63
C ALA A 107 1.26 0.31 7.65
N ASP A 108 1.66 -0.19 6.47
CA ASP A 108 0.77 -0.74 5.45
C ASP A 108 0.03 -1.99 5.94
N MET A 109 0.74 -2.89 6.63
CA MET A 109 0.14 -4.05 7.29
C MET A 109 -0.87 -3.66 8.39
N LEU A 110 -0.58 -2.63 9.18
CA LEU A 110 -1.51 -2.11 10.18
C LEU A 110 -2.76 -1.49 9.53
N ALA A 111 -2.58 -0.74 8.44
CA ALA A 111 -3.69 -0.19 7.68
C ALA A 111 -4.56 -1.31 7.07
N ALA A 112 -3.95 -2.32 6.46
CA ALA A 112 -4.67 -3.49 5.96
C ALA A 112 -5.41 -4.24 7.09
N GLY A 113 -4.77 -4.42 8.25
CA GLY A 113 -5.35 -5.05 9.43
C GLY A 113 -6.55 -4.29 10.00
N TRP A 114 -6.49 -2.96 10.03
CA TRP A 114 -7.65 -2.14 10.40
C TRP A 114 -8.82 -2.38 9.45
N GLY A 115 -8.58 -2.51 8.14
CA GLY A 115 -9.60 -2.88 7.16
C GLY A 115 -10.31 -4.18 7.51
N ILE A 116 -9.58 -5.21 7.94
CA ILE A 116 -10.16 -6.51 8.35
C ILE A 116 -11.09 -6.32 9.56
N ILE A 117 -10.70 -5.53 10.56
CA ILE A 117 -11.54 -5.24 11.73
C ILE A 117 -12.85 -4.59 11.30
N LEU A 118 -12.78 -3.58 10.44
CA LEU A 118 -13.96 -2.90 9.90
C LEU A 118 -14.86 -3.85 9.10
N LEU A 119 -14.29 -4.78 8.34
CA LEU A 119 -15.07 -5.78 7.62
C LEU A 119 -15.84 -6.69 8.58
N VAL A 120 -15.22 -7.09 9.69
CA VAL A 120 -15.86 -7.93 10.73
C VAL A 120 -16.99 -7.15 11.43
N GLU A 121 -16.74 -5.88 11.78
CA GLU A 121 -17.77 -5.01 12.37
C GLU A 121 -18.94 -4.78 11.41
N SER A 122 -18.66 -4.53 10.12
CA SER A 122 -19.69 -4.39 9.09
C SER A 122 -20.44 -5.70 8.83
N SER A 123 -19.79 -6.85 8.97
CA SER A 123 -20.44 -8.16 8.83
C SER A 123 -21.41 -8.44 9.98
N SER A 124 -21.02 -8.10 11.21
CA SER A 124 -21.83 -8.34 12.40
C SER A 124 -23.04 -7.40 12.44
N SER A 125 -22.89 -6.14 12.02
CA SER A 125 -24.01 -5.20 11.93
C SER A 125 -25.06 -5.65 10.91
N MET A 126 -24.64 -6.09 9.72
CA MET A 126 -25.55 -6.61 8.69
C MET A 126 -26.31 -7.88 9.15
N THR A 127 -25.64 -8.78 9.89
CA THR A 127 -26.28 -10.02 10.39
C THR A 127 -27.30 -9.74 11.50
N LEU A 128 -26.99 -8.81 12.41
CA LEU A 128 -27.91 -8.39 13.47
C LEU A 128 -29.16 -7.69 12.91
N GLN A 129 -29.02 -6.98 11.79
CA GLN A 129 -30.12 -6.29 11.12
C GLN A 129 -31.11 -7.26 10.45
N GLU A 130 -30.66 -8.39 9.90
CA GLU A 130 -31.57 -9.43 9.39
C GLU A 130 -32.43 -10.07 10.50
N THR A 131 -31.94 -10.07 11.74
CA THR A 131 -32.65 -10.71 12.87
C THR A 131 -33.67 -9.78 13.54
N SER A 132 -33.61 -8.49 13.24
CA SER A 132 -34.42 -7.44 13.86
C SER A 132 -35.42 -6.90 12.84
N GLU A 133 -36.67 -7.39 12.86
CA GLU A 133 -37.79 -6.95 11.99
C GLU A 133 -38.17 -5.45 12.13
N GLU A 134 -37.38 -4.61 12.80
CA GLU A 134 -37.58 -3.16 12.80
C GLU A 134 -36.85 -2.53 11.61
N THR A 135 -37.63 -2.37 10.54
CA THR A 135 -37.40 -1.55 9.36
C THR A 135 -36.62 -0.26 9.65
N ASN A 136 -35.29 -0.32 9.55
CA ASN A 136 -34.47 0.84 9.19
C ASN A 136 -34.43 0.90 7.65
N TYR A 137 -35.44 1.56 7.07
CA TYR A 137 -35.81 1.61 5.64
C TYR A 137 -34.74 2.20 4.69
N GLY A 138 -33.49 2.37 5.13
CA GLY A 138 -32.45 3.10 4.39
C GLY A 138 -31.21 2.28 3.96
N CYS A 139 -30.98 1.08 4.51
CA CYS A 139 -29.73 0.35 4.28
C CYS A 139 -29.91 -1.08 3.72
N SER A 140 -31.14 -1.57 3.55
CA SER A 140 -31.42 -2.90 2.98
C SER A 140 -31.40 -2.95 1.44
N ASP A 141 -30.94 -1.88 0.78
CA ASP A 141 -30.95 -1.79 -0.67
C ASP A 141 -29.76 -2.53 -1.30
N TRP A 142 -29.93 -3.02 -2.53
CA TRP A 142 -28.89 -3.67 -3.33
C TRP A 142 -27.56 -2.87 -3.40
N LYS A 143 -27.62 -1.55 -3.23
CA LYS A 143 -26.46 -0.65 -3.18
C LYS A 143 -25.57 -0.91 -1.96
N ALA A 144 -26.15 -1.19 -0.80
CA ALA A 144 -25.40 -1.46 0.43
C ALA A 144 -24.64 -2.79 0.33
N TYR A 145 -25.30 -3.84 -0.17
CA TYR A 145 -24.65 -5.12 -0.48
C TYR A 145 -23.51 -4.95 -1.50
N PHE A 146 -23.76 -4.22 -2.59
CA PHE A 146 -22.73 -3.94 -3.59
C PHE A 146 -21.51 -3.25 -2.98
N PHE A 147 -21.72 -2.22 -2.16
CA PHE A 147 -20.64 -1.49 -1.52
C PHE A 147 -19.90 -2.32 -0.46
N TYR A 148 -20.62 -3.15 0.31
CA TYR A 148 -20.01 -4.10 1.22
C TYR A 148 -19.05 -5.04 0.50
N TYR A 149 -19.50 -5.70 -0.59
CA TYR A 149 -18.64 -6.60 -1.37
C TYR A 149 -17.49 -5.88 -2.07
N ALA A 150 -17.72 -4.65 -2.54
CA ALA A 150 -16.66 -3.83 -3.12
C ALA A 150 -15.58 -3.50 -2.07
N THR A 151 -15.99 -3.12 -0.86
CA THR A 151 -15.08 -2.83 0.26
C THR A 151 -14.34 -4.11 0.71
N ALA A 152 -15.05 -5.24 0.83
CA ALA A 152 -14.44 -6.52 1.18
C ALA A 152 -13.38 -6.96 0.15
N THR A 153 -13.67 -6.78 -1.13
CA THR A 153 -12.73 -7.07 -2.22
C THR A 153 -11.51 -6.14 -2.12
N LEU A 154 -11.73 -4.86 -1.87
CA LEU A 154 -10.66 -3.88 -1.72
C LEU A 154 -9.75 -4.19 -0.53
N ILE A 155 -10.32 -4.51 0.64
CA ILE A 155 -9.56 -4.91 1.83
C ILE A 155 -8.73 -6.16 1.53
N SER A 156 -9.32 -7.14 0.85
CA SER A 156 -8.62 -8.37 0.46
C SER A 156 -7.42 -8.09 -0.45
N ILE A 157 -7.59 -7.19 -1.43
CA ILE A 157 -6.50 -6.75 -2.30
C ILE A 157 -5.43 -6.01 -1.49
N HIS A 158 -5.81 -5.10 -0.59
CA HIS A 158 -4.88 -4.36 0.27
C HIS A 158 -4.04 -5.29 1.12
N VAL A 159 -4.63 -6.33 1.73
CA VAL A 159 -3.90 -7.34 2.51
C VAL A 159 -2.84 -8.06 1.66
N ILE A 160 -3.20 -8.49 0.44
CA ILE A 160 -2.24 -9.15 -0.47
C ILE A 160 -1.08 -8.21 -0.82
N ILE A 161 -1.37 -6.93 -1.07
CA ILE A 161 -0.36 -5.92 -1.39
C ILE A 161 0.54 -5.65 -0.18
N ALA A 162 -0.02 -5.54 1.02
CA ALA A 162 0.74 -5.31 2.24
C ALA A 162 1.68 -6.49 2.56
N LEU A 163 1.23 -7.73 2.37
CA LEU A 163 2.08 -8.92 2.47
C LEU A 163 3.19 -8.92 1.42
N SER A 164 2.88 -8.52 0.19
CA SER A 164 3.88 -8.38 -0.88
C SER A 164 4.91 -7.29 -0.55
N CYS A 165 4.47 -6.18 0.04
CA CYS A 165 5.34 -5.10 0.50
C CYS A 165 6.29 -5.58 1.61
N ALA A 166 5.76 -6.30 2.61
CA ALA A 166 6.56 -6.92 3.65
C ALA A 166 7.62 -7.88 3.09
N LEU A 167 7.23 -8.75 2.14
CA LEU A 167 8.17 -9.65 1.47
C LEU A 167 9.31 -8.90 0.76
N VAL A 168 8.97 -7.86 -0.02
CA VAL A 168 9.98 -7.06 -0.72
C VAL A 168 10.89 -6.32 0.25
N SER A 169 10.39 -5.86 1.39
CA SER A 169 11.22 -5.24 2.43
C SER A 169 12.32 -6.18 2.96
N ILE A 170 11.98 -7.46 3.12
CA ILE A 170 12.92 -8.50 3.57
C ILE A 170 13.95 -8.78 2.48
N ILE A 171 13.51 -8.91 1.22
CA ILE A 171 14.40 -9.15 0.08
C ILE A 171 15.36 -7.97 -0.11
N LEU A 172 14.89 -6.73 0.07
CA LEU A 172 15.71 -5.53 0.00
C LEU A 172 16.83 -5.59 1.06
N ALA A 173 16.47 -5.85 2.33
CA ALA A 173 17.42 -5.93 3.43
C ALA A 173 18.48 -7.03 3.20
N GLN A 174 18.04 -8.22 2.76
CA GLN A 174 18.94 -9.34 2.47
C GLN A 174 19.85 -9.05 1.27
N GLY A 175 19.31 -8.48 0.21
CA GLY A 175 20.07 -8.15 -1.00
C GLY A 175 21.16 -7.11 -0.76
N VAL A 176 20.85 -6.06 0.01
CA VAL A 176 21.83 -5.05 0.42
C VAL A 176 22.92 -5.69 1.30
N GLY A 177 22.53 -6.53 2.26
CA GLY A 177 23.48 -7.24 3.14
C GLY A 177 24.43 -8.16 2.37
N ALA A 178 23.93 -8.91 1.39
CA ALA A 178 24.75 -9.80 0.57
C ALA A 178 25.79 -9.04 -0.26
N GLN A 179 25.41 -7.92 -0.88
CA GLN A 179 26.34 -7.10 -1.66
C GLN A 179 27.40 -6.42 -0.78
N LEU A 180 27.03 -5.97 0.43
CA LEU A 180 27.99 -5.42 1.39
C LEU A 180 29.04 -6.44 1.82
N GLU A 181 28.61 -7.66 2.11
CA GLU A 181 29.50 -8.76 2.47
C GLU A 181 30.44 -9.14 1.33
N GLU A 182 29.94 -9.15 0.08
CA GLU A 182 30.77 -9.37 -1.11
C GLU A 182 31.85 -8.28 -1.26
N ILE A 183 31.47 -7.00 -1.14
CA ILE A 183 32.40 -5.87 -1.25
C ILE A 183 33.47 -5.93 -0.14
N ARG A 184 33.09 -6.27 1.09
CA ARG A 184 34.02 -6.38 2.22
C ARG A 184 35.05 -7.50 2.03
N ARG A 185 34.74 -8.55 1.27
CA ARG A 185 35.68 -9.64 0.98
C ARG A 185 36.69 -9.31 -0.12
N ILE A 186 36.39 -8.31 -0.95
CA ILE A 186 37.22 -7.90 -2.09
C ILE A 186 38.28 -6.86 -1.67
N VAL A 187 37.98 -6.06 -0.64
CA VAL A 187 38.88 -5.04 -0.06
C VAL A 187 39.74 -5.64 1.05
#